data_AF-A0A926IEI8-F1
#
_entry.id   AF-A0A926IEI8-F1
#
_cell.length_a   1.000
_cell.length_b   1.000
_cell.length_c   1.000
_cell.angle_alpha   90.00
_cell.angle_beta   90.00
_cell.angle_gamma   90.00
#
_symmetry.space_group_name_H-M   'P 1'
#
loop_
_entity.id
_entity.type
_entity.pdbx_description
1 polymer ?
#
loop_
_entity_poly.entity_id
_entity_poly.type
_entity_poly.pdbx_seq_one_letter_code
_entity_poly.pdbx_strand_id
1 'polypeptide(L)'
;MNENTNLEAFYEDIEGDYRKLEELIMQLEVWSDTYTINHKKEEERLEEYMELSENLYNQEALIREKVEAHVEGEEHISYLSRLEERMLHYKETEDIIHNWVRDIHELHIMMMRSPILRGYRDEIEAIKNA
;
A
#
# COMPACT_ATOMS: atom_id res chain seq x y z
N MET A 1 -22.69 -9.37 28.40
CA MET A 1 -22.38 -8.68 27.13
C MET A 1 -23.18 -9.40 26.06
N ASN A 2 -23.99 -8.68 25.29
CA ASN A 2 -24.82 -9.27 24.23
C ASN A 2 -23.93 -9.66 23.05
N GLU A 3 -24.12 -10.86 22.51
CA GLU A 3 -23.41 -11.36 21.32
C GLU A 3 -23.53 -10.40 20.12
N ASN A 4 -24.68 -9.74 19.96
CA ASN A 4 -24.89 -8.71 18.91
C ASN A 4 -23.93 -7.51 19.03
N THR A 5 -23.60 -7.06 20.25
CA THR A 5 -22.71 -5.90 20.43
C THR A 5 -21.26 -6.23 20.08
N ASN A 6 -20.84 -7.50 20.23
CA ASN A 6 -19.51 -7.94 19.85
C ASN A 6 -19.37 -8.07 18.32
N LEU A 7 -20.45 -8.48 17.65
CA LEU A 7 -20.48 -8.61 16.20
C LEU A 7 -20.49 -7.23 15.51
N GLU A 8 -21.31 -6.30 15.99
CA GLU A 8 -21.31 -4.90 15.48
C GLU A 8 -19.95 -4.23 15.66
N ALA A 9 -19.30 -4.43 16.81
CA ALA A 9 -17.96 -3.88 17.05
C ALA A 9 -16.90 -4.48 16.11
N PHE A 10 -17.03 -5.75 15.75
CA PHE A 10 -16.14 -6.41 14.82
C PHE A 10 -16.27 -5.86 13.39
N TYR A 11 -17.50 -5.70 12.89
CA TYR A 11 -17.71 -5.11 11.56
C TYR A 11 -17.24 -3.65 11.50
N GLU A 12 -17.46 -2.87 12.57
CA GLU A 12 -16.95 -1.49 12.64
C GLU A 12 -15.41 -1.44 12.63
N ASP A 13 -14.74 -2.41 13.25
CA ASP A 13 -13.28 -2.53 13.22
C ASP A 13 -12.78 -2.81 11.78
N ILE A 14 -13.43 -3.72 11.05
CA ILE A 14 -13.12 -3.95 9.63
C ILE A 14 -13.33 -2.66 8.81
N GLU A 15 -14.44 -1.96 8.99
CA GLU A 15 -14.69 -0.70 8.28
C GLU A 15 -13.66 0.38 8.63
N GLY A 16 -13.17 0.40 9.87
CA GLY A 16 -12.04 1.23 10.30
C GLY A 16 -10.77 0.95 9.50
N ASP A 17 -10.47 -0.33 9.30
CA ASP A 17 -9.33 -0.77 8.50
C ASP A 17 -9.48 -0.37 7.03
N TYR A 18 -10.68 -0.48 6.45
CA TYR A 18 -10.94 0.00 5.08
C TYR A 18 -10.72 1.50 4.94
N ARG A 19 -11.18 2.30 5.92
CA ARG A 19 -10.94 3.76 5.89
C ARG A 19 -9.44 4.07 5.89
N LYS A 20 -8.67 3.36 6.71
CA LYS A 20 -7.21 3.51 6.73
C LYS A 20 -6.55 3.09 5.41
N LEU A 21 -7.03 2.02 4.77
CA LEU A 21 -6.57 1.62 3.44
C LEU A 21 -6.85 2.73 2.41
N GLU A 22 -8.07 3.28 2.40
CA GLU A 22 -8.44 4.38 1.50
C GLU A 22 -7.59 5.64 1.74
N GLU A 23 -7.28 5.96 2.99
CA GLU A 23 -6.37 7.06 3.34
C GLU A 23 -4.95 6.84 2.81
N LEU A 24 -4.43 5.62 2.88
CA LEU A 24 -3.10 5.28 2.36
C LEU A 24 -3.06 5.36 0.82
N ILE A 25 -4.11 4.88 0.14
CA ILE A 25 -4.24 5.01 -1.32
C ILE A 25 -4.23 6.49 -1.73
N MET A 26 -5.05 7.33 -1.08
CA MET A 26 -5.08 8.76 -1.36
C MET A 26 -3.72 9.44 -1.11
N GLN A 27 -3.00 9.05 -0.05
CA GLN A 27 -1.66 9.57 0.21
C GLN A 27 -0.69 9.21 -0.91
N LEU A 28 -0.74 7.98 -1.41
CA LEU A 28 0.11 7.53 -2.52
C LEU A 28 -0.26 8.18 -3.87
N GLU A 29 -1.54 8.43 -4.12
CA GLU A 29 -2.00 9.21 -5.28
C GLU A 29 -1.44 10.63 -5.26
N VAL A 30 -1.61 11.33 -4.14
CA VAL A 30 -1.07 12.69 -3.96
C VAL A 30 0.45 12.70 -4.02
N TRP A 31 1.10 11.69 -3.43
CA TRP A 31 2.55 11.53 -3.49
C TRP A 31 3.01 11.38 -4.95
N SER A 32 2.33 10.52 -5.73
CA SER A 32 2.63 10.28 -7.14
C SER A 32 2.53 11.57 -7.96
N ASP A 33 1.41 12.29 -7.85
CA ASP A 33 1.17 13.54 -8.57
C ASP A 33 2.21 14.62 -8.23
N THR A 34 2.69 14.61 -7.00
CA THR A 34 3.63 15.63 -6.51
C THR A 34 5.07 15.35 -6.95
N TYR A 35 5.50 14.09 -6.90
CA TYR A 35 6.93 13.75 -6.93
C TYR A 35 7.39 12.99 -8.17
N THR A 36 6.50 12.41 -8.95
CA THR A 36 6.90 11.64 -10.16
C THR A 36 7.20 12.54 -11.38
N ILE A 37 6.89 13.84 -11.30
CA ILE A 37 7.09 14.80 -12.40
C ILE A 37 8.54 15.33 -12.46
N ASN A 38 9.29 15.30 -11.36
CA ASN A 38 10.68 15.78 -11.34
C ASN A 38 11.58 14.98 -10.39
N HIS A 39 12.86 14.91 -10.74
CA HIS A 39 13.86 14.10 -10.03
C HIS A 39 14.60 14.89 -8.93
N LYS A 40 13.88 15.68 -8.12
CA LYS A 40 14.47 16.35 -6.96
C LYS A 40 14.30 15.49 -5.72
N LYS A 41 15.36 15.37 -4.92
CA LYS A 41 15.36 14.63 -3.64
C LYS A 41 14.93 13.16 -3.81
N GLU A 42 15.30 12.52 -4.91
CA GLU A 42 14.90 11.15 -5.25
C GLU A 42 15.15 10.14 -4.13
N GLU A 43 16.29 10.24 -3.42
CA GLU A 43 16.61 9.35 -2.29
C GLU A 43 15.56 9.46 -1.17
N GLU A 44 15.28 10.69 -0.70
CA GLU A 44 14.27 10.96 0.34
C GLU A 44 12.86 10.53 -0.12
N ARG A 45 12.54 10.76 -1.40
CA ARG A 45 11.23 10.43 -1.97
C ARG A 45 11.05 8.92 -2.10
N LEU A 46 12.07 8.22 -2.56
CA LEU A 46 12.02 6.76 -2.64
C LEU A 46 11.84 6.14 -1.25
N GLU A 47 12.51 6.67 -0.22
CA GLU A 47 12.31 6.22 1.17
C GLU A 47 10.85 6.38 1.61
N GLU A 48 10.28 7.57 1.43
CA GLU A 48 8.87 7.85 1.74
C GLU A 48 7.91 6.90 1.00
N TYR A 49 8.16 6.66 -0.30
CA TYR A 49 7.34 5.74 -1.09
C TYR A 49 7.42 4.31 -0.57
N MET A 50 8.63 3.80 -0.27
CA MET A 50 8.77 2.42 0.21
C MET A 50 8.02 2.21 1.54
N GLU A 51 8.10 3.17 2.46
CA GLU A 51 7.37 3.11 3.73
C GLU A 51 5.85 3.21 3.54
N LEU A 52 5.36 4.11 2.67
CA LEU A 52 3.93 4.22 2.38
C LEU A 52 3.38 2.96 1.70
N SER A 53 4.13 2.40 0.76
CA SER A 53 3.80 1.16 0.06
C SER A 53 3.74 -0.03 1.03
N GLU A 54 4.74 -0.19 1.89
CA GLU A 54 4.73 -1.22 2.94
C GLU A 54 3.48 -1.09 3.85
N ASN A 55 3.16 0.14 4.28
CA ASN A 55 1.99 0.39 5.11
C ASN A 55 0.67 0.01 4.40
N LEU A 56 0.55 0.31 3.10
CA LEU A 56 -0.62 -0.07 2.30
C LEU A 56 -0.77 -1.58 2.22
N TYR A 57 0.29 -2.30 1.84
CA TYR A 57 0.25 -3.75 1.69
C TYR A 57 0.04 -4.47 3.03
N ASN A 58 0.61 -3.96 4.13
CA ASN A 58 0.33 -4.47 5.46
C ASN A 58 -1.15 -4.27 5.86
N GLN A 59 -1.74 -3.13 5.50
CA GLN A 59 -3.16 -2.87 5.76
C GLN A 59 -4.07 -3.76 4.90
N GLU A 60 -3.72 -3.98 3.62
CA GLU A 60 -4.43 -4.94 2.75
C GLU A 60 -4.42 -6.34 3.36
N ALA A 61 -3.23 -6.83 3.76
CA ALA A 61 -3.05 -8.15 4.35
C ALA A 61 -3.86 -8.30 5.65
N LEU A 62 -3.86 -7.27 6.50
CA LEU A 62 -4.63 -7.26 7.75
C LEU A 62 -6.14 -7.39 7.50
N ILE A 63 -6.68 -6.61 6.55
CA ILE A 63 -8.10 -6.68 6.19
C ILE A 63 -8.43 -8.07 5.67
N ARG A 64 -7.61 -8.58 4.74
CA ARG A 64 -7.80 -9.90 4.13
C ARG A 64 -7.80 -11.00 5.19
N GLU A 65 -6.82 -11.01 6.09
CA GLU A 65 -6.73 -11.96 7.19
C GLU A 65 -7.98 -11.92 8.10
N LYS A 66 -8.41 -10.71 8.49
CA LYS A 66 -9.61 -10.55 9.35
C LYS A 66 -10.87 -11.08 8.67
N VAL A 67 -11.07 -10.74 7.39
CA VAL A 67 -12.24 -11.16 6.61
C VAL A 67 -12.23 -12.67 6.40
N GLU A 68 -11.11 -13.25 5.95
CA GLU A 68 -10.98 -14.69 5.70
C GLU A 68 -11.17 -15.53 6.97
N ALA A 69 -10.75 -15.02 8.14
CA ALA A 69 -10.83 -15.77 9.39
C ALA A 69 -12.20 -15.70 10.09
N HIS A 70 -13.02 -14.67 9.84
CA HIS A 70 -14.18 -14.38 10.69
C HIS A 70 -15.46 -14.00 9.94
N VAL A 71 -15.41 -13.71 8.64
CA VAL A 71 -16.58 -13.36 7.84
C VAL A 71 -16.94 -14.54 6.94
N GLU A 72 -18.23 -14.88 6.86
CA GLU A 72 -18.72 -15.99 6.04
C GLU A 72 -19.78 -15.54 5.02
N GLY A 73 -20.05 -16.40 4.04
CA GLY A 73 -21.17 -16.20 3.10
C GLY A 73 -21.02 -15.02 2.15
N GLU A 74 -22.13 -14.32 1.88
CA GLU A 74 -22.17 -13.21 0.92
C GLU A 74 -21.36 -11.99 1.39
N GLU A 75 -21.30 -11.74 2.70
CA GLU A 75 -20.52 -10.63 3.26
C GLU A 75 -19.02 -10.82 3.04
N HIS A 76 -18.53 -12.06 3.18
CA HIS A 76 -17.13 -12.39 2.90
C HIS A 76 -16.76 -12.04 1.44
N ILE A 77 -17.62 -12.44 0.50
CA ILE A 77 -17.43 -12.14 -0.93
C ILE A 77 -17.45 -10.61 -1.14
N SER A 78 -18.42 -9.92 -0.55
CA SER A 78 -18.56 -8.47 -0.67
C SER A 78 -17.32 -7.72 -0.16
N TYR A 79 -16.77 -8.11 0.99
CA TYR A 79 -15.58 -7.49 1.54
C TYR A 79 -14.36 -7.75 0.66
N LEU A 80 -14.06 -9.00 0.32
CA LEU A 80 -12.90 -9.30 -0.52
C LEU A 80 -12.97 -8.65 -1.89
N SER A 81 -14.15 -8.64 -2.54
CA SER A 81 -14.32 -7.95 -3.83
C SER A 81 -14.10 -6.45 -3.71
N ARG A 82 -14.58 -5.81 -2.63
CA ARG A 82 -14.32 -4.39 -2.37
C ARG A 82 -12.82 -4.12 -2.17
N LEU A 83 -12.11 -4.96 -1.42
CA LEU A 83 -10.67 -4.84 -1.23
C LEU A 83 -9.92 -4.95 -2.56
N GLU A 84 -10.25 -5.96 -3.36
CA GLU A 84 -9.64 -6.19 -4.68
C GLU A 84 -9.88 -5.03 -5.64
N GLU A 85 -11.10 -4.48 -5.69
CA GLU A 85 -11.42 -3.32 -6.52
C GLU A 85 -10.58 -2.10 -6.12
N ARG A 86 -10.45 -1.83 -4.81
CA ARG A 86 -9.62 -0.72 -4.31
C ARG A 86 -8.15 -0.88 -4.66
N MET A 87 -7.59 -2.07 -4.44
CA MET A 87 -6.19 -2.35 -4.77
C MET A 87 -5.94 -2.31 -6.28
N LEU A 88 -6.91 -2.75 -7.09
CA LEU A 88 -6.83 -2.65 -8.55
C LEU A 88 -6.76 -1.19 -9.01
N HIS A 89 -7.54 -0.29 -8.42
CA HIS A 89 -7.44 1.14 -8.72
C HIS A 89 -6.06 1.71 -8.36
N TYR A 90 -5.53 1.33 -7.20
CA TYR A 90 -4.18 1.76 -6.81
C TYR A 90 -3.09 1.29 -7.78
N LYS A 91 -3.25 0.16 -8.48
CA LYS A 91 -2.24 -0.32 -9.45
C LYS A 91 -1.93 0.67 -10.56
N GLU A 92 -2.91 1.47 -10.99
CA GLU A 92 -2.66 2.53 -11.98
C GLU A 92 -1.70 3.60 -11.44
N THR A 93 -1.86 3.99 -10.18
CA THR A 93 -0.95 4.90 -9.48
C THR A 93 0.42 4.26 -9.26
N GLU A 94 0.44 3.00 -8.85
CA GLU A 94 1.68 2.25 -8.60
C GLU A 94 2.53 2.15 -9.86
N ASP A 95 1.93 1.90 -11.03
CA ASP A 95 2.64 1.83 -12.30
C ASP A 95 3.34 3.16 -12.65
N ILE A 96 2.72 4.31 -12.35
CA ILE A 96 3.32 5.63 -12.54
C ILE A 96 4.55 5.77 -11.65
N ILE A 97 4.43 5.41 -10.37
CA ILE A 97 5.53 5.48 -9.41
C ILE A 97 6.67 4.53 -9.81
N HIS A 98 6.35 3.30 -10.20
CA HIS A 98 7.33 2.31 -10.64
C HIS A 98 8.11 2.79 -11.86
N ASN A 99 7.45 3.43 -12.83
CA ASN A 99 8.15 4.06 -13.95
C ASN A 99 9.13 5.14 -13.49
N TRP A 100 8.71 5.99 -12.54
CA TRP A 100 9.60 6.99 -11.95
C TRP A 100 10.81 6.35 -11.24
N VAL A 101 10.61 5.27 -10.47
CA VAL A 101 11.71 4.51 -9.82
C VAL A 101 12.67 3.95 -10.88
N ARG A 102 12.16 3.42 -11.99
CA ARG A 102 12.97 2.92 -13.11
C ARG A 102 13.80 4.02 -13.76
N ASP A 103 13.37 5.28 -13.73
CA ASP A 103 14.09 6.41 -14.33
C ASP A 103 15.20 6.99 -13.43
N ILE A 104 15.24 6.60 -12.14
CA ILE A 104 16.30 7.01 -11.21
C ILE A 104 17.64 6.41 -11.67
N HIS A 105 18.60 7.30 -11.99
CA HIS A 105 19.91 6.92 -12.50
C HIS A 105 20.85 6.37 -11.42
N GLU A 106 20.82 6.95 -10.22
CA GLU A 106 21.75 6.64 -9.13
C GLU A 106 21.15 5.67 -8.09
N LEU A 107 20.14 4.89 -8.47
CA LEU A 107 19.36 4.03 -7.58
C LEU A 107 20.24 3.09 -6.72
N HIS A 108 21.26 2.48 -7.32
CA HIS A 108 22.20 1.60 -6.60
C HIS A 108 23.02 2.34 -5.54
N ILE A 109 23.41 3.59 -5.82
CA ILE A 109 24.16 4.43 -4.88
C ILE A 109 23.25 4.81 -3.70
N MET A 110 22.00 5.16 -3.96
CA MET A 110 21.00 5.47 -2.94
C MET A 110 20.78 4.29 -2.00
N MET A 111 20.58 3.07 -2.54
CA MET A 111 20.44 1.84 -1.73
C MET A 111 21.67 1.52 -0.87
N MET A 112 22.88 1.84 -1.34
CA MET A 112 24.09 1.68 -0.54
C MET A 112 24.16 2.67 0.62
N ARG A 113 23.69 3.90 0.42
CA ARG A 113 23.81 5.01 1.39
C ARG A 113 22.69 5.02 2.42
N SER A 114 21.45 4.79 1.99
CA SER A 114 20.28 4.78 2.84
C SER A 114 20.10 3.42 3.53
N PRO A 115 20.08 3.36 4.87
CA PRO A 115 19.71 2.15 5.60
C PRO A 115 18.27 1.72 5.32
N ILE A 116 17.37 2.67 5.08
CA ILE A 116 15.94 2.40 4.81
C ILE A 116 15.82 1.70 3.46
N LEU A 117 16.36 2.29 2.38
CA LEU A 117 16.31 1.69 1.04
C LEU A 117 17.04 0.35 0.96
N ARG A 118 18.08 0.15 1.78
CA ARG A 118 18.73 -1.16 1.89
C ARG A 118 17.79 -2.23 2.46
N GLY A 119 16.88 -1.86 3.35
CA GLY A 119 15.84 -2.74 3.87
C GLY A 119 14.86 -3.21 2.79
N TYR A 120 14.63 -2.38 1.77
CA TYR A 120 13.72 -2.63 0.65
C TYR A 120 14.42 -3.01 -0.66
N ARG A 121 15.63 -3.58 -0.56
CA ARG A 121 16.47 -3.80 -1.74
C ARG A 121 15.80 -4.72 -2.75
N ASP A 122 15.20 -5.82 -2.29
CA ASP A 122 14.65 -6.84 -3.18
C ASP A 122 13.41 -6.30 -3.91
N GLU A 123 12.61 -5.48 -3.24
CA GLU A 123 11.45 -4.78 -3.79
C GLU A 123 11.88 -3.73 -4.83
N ILE A 124 12.86 -2.89 -4.52
CA ILE A 124 13.37 -1.87 -5.44
C ILE A 124 13.99 -2.52 -6.69
N GLU A 125 14.73 -3.62 -6.52
CA GLU A 125 15.29 -4.38 -7.64
C GLU A 125 14.19 -5.06 -8.46
N ALA A 126 13.12 -5.56 -7.84
CA ALA A 126 11.97 -6.11 -8.56
C ALA A 126 11.31 -5.02 -9.44
N ILE A 127 11.10 -3.82 -8.91
CA ILE A 127 10.56 -2.68 -9.67
C ILE A 127 11.48 -2.33 -10.85
N LYS A 128 12.80 -2.28 -10.62
CA LYS A 128 13.78 -1.91 -11.65
C LYS A 128 13.84 -2.91 -12.80
N ASN A 129 13.60 -4.20 -12.52
CA ASN A 129 13.75 -5.30 -13.47
C ASN A 129 12.44 -5.82 -14.09
N ALA A 130 11.28 -5.33 -13.63
CA ALA A 130 9.97 -5.61 -14.20
C ALA A 130 9.72 -4.74 -15.45
#